data_AF-A0A7Y2MZY5-F1
#
_entry.id   AF-A0A7Y2MZY5-F1
#
_cell.length_a   1.000
_cell.length_b   1.000
_cell.length_c   1.000
_cell.angle_alpha   90.00
_cell.angle_beta   90.00
_cell.angle_gamma   90.00
#
_symmetry.space_group_name_H-M   'P 1'
#
loop_
_entity.id
_entity.type
_entity.pdbx_description
1 polymer ?
#
loop_
_entity_poly.entity_id
_entity_poly.type
_entity_poly.pdbx_seq_one_letter_code
_entity_poly.pdbx_strand_id
1 'polypeptide(L)'
;MLVLSRQRDETIMIGDDIELTVVDIRGDKVRIGIKAPARIAVHRKEVYDAIKRENEQAACLEDGELRSVRANKRGETKRPTPSLETRIPPRQGHPRKETA
;
A
#
# COMPACT_ATOMS: atom_id res chain seq x y z
N MET A 1 3.86 -13.51 29.14
CA MET A 1 3.92 -12.03 29.17
C MET A 1 5.20 -11.65 29.93
N LEU A 2 6.10 -10.90 29.31
CA LEU A 2 7.32 -10.38 29.95
C LEU A 2 7.09 -8.90 30.28
N VAL A 3 7.43 -8.46 31.49
CA VAL A 3 7.23 -7.08 31.93
C VAL A 3 8.59 -6.45 32.18
N LEU A 4 8.85 -5.33 31.52
CA LEU A 4 10.09 -4.56 31.65
C LEU A 4 9.72 -3.11 31.97
N SER A 5 10.26 -2.58 33.06
CA SER A 5 10.16 -1.16 33.38
C SER A 5 11.28 -0.42 32.67
N ARG A 6 10.92 0.56 31.83
CA ARG A 6 11.85 1.44 31.13
C ARG A 6 11.54 2.91 31.43
N GLN A 7 12.55 3.76 31.38
CA GLN A 7 12.43 5.21 31.48
C GLN A 7 12.36 5.85 30.08
N ARG A 8 12.21 7.18 30.02
CA ARG A 8 12.32 7.92 28.75
C ARG A 8 13.66 7.64 28.08
N ASP A 9 13.64 7.61 26.75
CA ASP A 9 14.79 7.39 25.87
C ASP A 9 15.48 6.02 26.00
N GLU A 10 14.94 5.10 26.80
CA GLU A 10 15.39 3.73 26.82
C GLU A 10 14.77 2.89 25.69
N THR A 11 15.53 1.90 25.27
CA THR A 11 15.20 1.03 24.14
C THR A 11 15.08 -0.44 24.56
N ILE A 12 14.15 -1.15 23.95
CA ILE A 12 13.93 -2.58 24.10
C ILE A 12 14.12 -3.24 22.73
N MET A 13 14.99 -4.24 22.65
CA MET A 13 15.13 -5.03 21.42
C MET A 13 14.29 -6.30 21.51
N ILE A 14 13.60 -6.64 20.41
CA ILE A 14 12.84 -7.88 20.26
C ILE A 14 13.42 -8.64 19.06
N GLY A 15 14.08 -9.77 19.34
CA GLY A 15 14.91 -10.45 18.34
C GLY A 15 16.08 -9.55 17.90
N ASP A 16 16.40 -9.59 16.62
CA ASP A 16 17.54 -8.86 16.05
C ASP A 16 17.12 -7.66 15.18
N ASP A 17 15.82 -7.50 14.93
CA ASP A 17 15.32 -6.59 13.90
C ASP A 17 14.31 -5.55 14.41
N ILE A 18 13.75 -5.75 15.60
CA ILE A 18 12.72 -4.85 16.15
C ILE A 18 13.30 -4.10 17.34
N GLU A 19 13.19 -2.78 17.28
CA GLU A 19 13.62 -1.86 18.33
C GLU A 19 12.43 -1.02 18.79
N LEU A 20 12.11 -1.06 20.08
CA LEU A 20 11.08 -0.25 20.73
C LEU A 20 11.75 0.83 21.56
N THR A 21 11.54 2.10 21.22
CA THR A 21 12.07 3.24 21.96
C THR A 21 10.95 3.92 22.74
N VAL A 22 11.17 4.22 24.00
CA VAL A 22 10.24 5.05 24.78
C VAL A 22 10.53 6.52 24.50
N VAL A 23 9.73 7.14 23.63
CA VAL A 23 9.96 8.53 23.17
C VAL A 23 9.56 9.55 24.23
N ASP A 24 8.45 9.32 24.94
CA ASP A 24 7.93 10.28 25.92
C ASP A 24 7.00 9.59 26.92
N ILE A 25 7.06 9.98 28.19
CA ILE A 25 6.16 9.48 29.24
C ILE A 25 5.41 10.67 29.86
N ARG A 26 4.11 10.82 29.58
CA ARG A 26 3.26 11.88 30.13
C ARG A 26 2.19 11.28 31.03
N GLY A 27 2.42 11.30 32.34
CA GLY A 27 1.52 10.68 33.31
C GLY A 27 1.28 9.21 32.92
N ASP A 28 0.04 8.88 32.58
CA ASP A 28 -0.38 7.54 32.18
C ASP A 28 -0.18 7.21 30.68
N LYS A 29 0.16 8.22 29.86
CA LYS A 29 0.35 8.03 28.41
C LYS A 29 1.82 7.89 28.07
N VAL A 30 2.16 6.80 27.38
CA VAL A 30 3.51 6.54 26.89
C VAL A 30 3.52 6.64 25.37
N ARG A 31 4.46 7.41 24.82
CA ARG A 31 4.78 7.41 23.39
C ARG A 31 5.86 6.38 23.15
N ILE A 32 5.56 5.43 22.29
CA ILE A 32 6.46 4.34 21.92
C ILE A 32 6.79 4.51 20.43
N GLY A 33 8.07 4.63 20.12
CA GLY A 33 8.60 4.49 18.79
C GLY A 33 8.85 3.02 18.51
N ILE A 34 8.41 2.53 17.35
CA ILE A 34 8.63 1.15 16.93
C ILE A 34 9.41 1.22 15.63
N LYS A 35 10.61 0.67 15.62
CA LYS A 35 11.45 0.53 14.45
C LYS A 35 11.52 -0.95 14.12
N ALA A 36 10.97 -1.32 12.98
CA ALA A 36 10.96 -2.68 12.49
C ALA A 36 11.20 -2.67 10.97
N PRO A 37 11.81 -3.72 10.39
CA PRO A 37 11.96 -3.85 8.95
C PRO A 37 10.60 -3.99 8.25
N ALA A 38 10.53 -3.59 6.97
CA ALA A 38 9.30 -3.60 6.17
C ALA A 38 8.62 -4.98 6.04
N ARG A 39 9.35 -6.06 6.31
CA ARG A 39 8.80 -7.43 6.33
C ARG A 39 7.86 -7.67 7.52
N ILE A 40 7.95 -6.86 8.58
CA ILE A 40 7.16 -6.99 9.80
C ILE A 40 6.15 -5.83 9.82
N ALA A 41 4.89 -6.15 9.63
CA ALA A 41 3.83 -5.16 9.67
C ALA A 41 3.54 -4.74 11.13
N VAL A 42 3.63 -3.43 11.40
CA VAL A 42 3.32 -2.87 12.71
C VAL A 42 1.93 -2.27 12.66
N HIS A 43 1.00 -2.87 13.40
CA HIS A 43 -0.38 -2.42 13.51
C HIS A 43 -0.76 -2.16 14.95
N ARG A 44 -1.73 -1.27 15.15
CA ARG A 44 -2.39 -1.16 16.45
C ARG A 44 -3.27 -2.39 16.66
N LYS A 45 -3.34 -2.88 17.90
CA LYS A 45 -4.00 -4.15 18.23
C LYS A 45 -5.45 -4.18 17.75
N GLU A 46 -6.17 -3.08 17.92
CA GLU A 46 -7.56 -2.92 17.52
C GLU A 46 -7.77 -3.02 16.00
N VAL A 47 -6.82 -2.50 15.22
CA VAL A 47 -6.88 -2.54 13.75
C VAL A 47 -6.60 -3.96 13.26
N TYR A 48 -5.61 -4.64 13.86
CA TYR A 48 -5.29 -6.02 13.51
C TYR A 48 -6.48 -6.97 13.78
N ASP A 49 -7.15 -6.80 14.92
CA ASP A 49 -8.27 -7.65 15.32
C ASP A 49 -9.49 -7.46 14.38
N ALA A 50 -9.75 -6.23 13.95
CA ALA A 50 -10.79 -5.92 12.98
C ALA A 50 -10.52 -6.57 11.60
N ILE A 51 -9.29 -6.41 11.09
CA ILE A 51 -8.89 -7.00 9.79
C ILE A 51 -8.95 -8.53 9.84
N LYS A 52 -8.49 -9.13 10.94
CA LYS A 52 -8.53 -10.59 11.10
C LYS A 52 -9.96 -11.13 11.08
N ARG A 53 -10.88 -10.49 11.82
CA ARG A 53 -12.29 -10.86 11.83
C ARG A 53 -12.96 -10.71 10.47
N GLU A 54 -12.65 -9.64 9.74
CA GLU A 54 -13.22 -9.41 8.41
C GLU A 54 -12.69 -10.40 7.37
N ASN A 55 -11.39 -10.73 7.43
CA ASN A 55 -10.81 -11.79 6.60
C ASN A 55 -11.38 -13.18 6.92
N GLU A 56 -11.63 -13.48 8.20
CA GLU A 56 -12.27 -14.74 8.60
C GLU A 56 -13.73 -14.83 8.10
N GLN A 57 -14.48 -13.72 8.11
CA GLN A 57 -15.83 -13.66 7.55
C GLN A 57 -15.82 -13.78 6.02
N ALA A 58 -14.89 -13.12 5.34
CA ALA A 58 -14.74 -13.22 3.89
C ALA A 58 -14.30 -14.62 3.43
N ALA A 59 -13.47 -15.31 4.23
CA ALA A 59 -13.08 -16.69 3.96
C ALA A 59 -14.23 -17.70 4.16
N CYS A 60 -15.27 -17.32 4.92
CA CYS A 60 -16.45 -18.15 5.18
C CYS A 60 -17.63 -17.82 4.25
N LEU A 61 -17.42 -17.06 3.16
CA LEU A 61 -18.44 -16.83 2.16
C LEU A 61 -18.76 -18.13 1.41
N GLU A 62 -19.99 -18.62 1.57
CA GLU A 62 -20.48 -19.82 0.90
C GLU A 62 -20.59 -19.59 -0.63
N ASP A 63 -20.31 -20.65 -1.41
CA ASP A 63 -20.29 -20.70 -2.89
C ASP A 63 -21.51 -20.08 -3.61
N GLY A 64 -22.62 -19.89 -2.90
CA GLY A 64 -23.85 -19.27 -3.42
C GLY A 64 -23.70 -17.82 -3.85
N GLU A 65 -22.92 -17.01 -3.13
CA GLU A 65 -22.77 -15.56 -3.41
C GLU A 65 -21.71 -15.27 -4.50
N LEU A 66 -20.73 -16.16 -4.67
CA LEU A 66 -19.71 -16.06 -5.73
C LEU A 66 -20.31 -16.21 -7.14
N ARG A 67 -21.42 -16.94 -7.27
CA ARG A 67 -22.06 -17.24 -8.56
C ARG A 67 -22.75 -16.03 -9.19
N SER A 68 -23.32 -15.13 -8.37
CA SER A 68 -24.00 -13.91 -8.83
C SER A 68 -23.01 -12.82 -9.26
N VAL A 69 -21.89 -12.67 -8.54
CA VAL A 69 -20.85 -11.68 -8.88
C VAL A 69 -20.09 -12.06 -10.16
N ARG A 70 -19.84 -13.35 -10.39
CA ARG A 70 -19.14 -13.83 -11.60
C ARG A 70 -19.99 -13.72 -12.88
N ALA A 71 -21.32 -13.68 -12.75
CA ALA A 71 -22.22 -13.45 -13.87
C ALA A 71 -22.18 -12.00 -14.37
N ASN A 72 -21.98 -11.02 -13.48
CA ASN A 72 -22.13 -9.60 -13.81
C ASN A 72 -20.88 -8.96 -14.45
N LYS A 73 -19.69 -9.58 -14.36
CA LYS A 73 -18.43 -9.04 -14.91
C LYS A 73 -18.19 -9.31 -16.40
N ARG A 74 -19.10 -9.98 -17.13
CA ARG A 74 -18.94 -10.29 -18.57
C ARG A 74 -19.47 -9.20 -19.51
N GLY A 75 -20.04 -8.10 -19.00
CA GLY A 75 -20.75 -7.10 -19.82
C GLY A 75 -19.94 -5.91 -20.33
N GLU A 76 -18.81 -5.51 -19.73
CA GLU A 76 -18.19 -4.22 -20.06
C GLU A 76 -16.67 -4.32 -20.23
N THR A 77 -16.22 -4.66 -21.44
CA THR A 77 -14.88 -4.30 -21.93
C THR A 77 -14.94 -3.99 -23.42
N LYS A 78 -15.77 -3.01 -23.80
CA LYS A 78 -15.49 -2.25 -25.04
C LYS A 78 -14.33 -1.32 -24.73
N ARG A 79 -13.09 -1.77 -24.95
CA ARG A 79 -11.94 -0.86 -25.05
C ARG A 79 -12.14 -0.01 -26.32
N PRO A 80 -12.30 1.33 -26.25
CA PRO A 80 -12.20 2.13 -27.46
C PRO A 80 -10.73 2.11 -27.90
N THR A 81 -10.46 1.63 -29.12
CA THR A 81 -9.15 1.76 -29.76
C THR A 81 -8.85 3.24 -29.99
N PRO A 82 -7.74 3.80 -29.48
CA PRO A 82 -7.32 5.13 -29.88
C PRO A 82 -6.70 5.03 -31.28
N SER A 83 -7.44 5.45 -32.30
CA SER A 83 -6.94 5.63 -33.67
C SER A 83 -5.98 6.83 -33.71
N LEU A 84 -4.69 6.59 -33.49
CA LEU A 84 -3.66 7.63 -33.59
C LEU A 84 -3.18 7.77 -35.04
N GLU A 85 -4.00 8.39 -35.90
CA GLU A 85 -3.54 8.84 -37.22
C GLU A 85 -3.01 10.28 -37.10
N THR A 86 -1.76 10.44 -36.64
CA THR A 86 -1.06 11.72 -36.81
C THR A 86 -0.35 11.71 -38.16
N ARG A 87 -1.00 12.30 -39.17
CA ARG A 87 -0.38 12.59 -40.47
C ARG A 87 0.72 13.64 -40.27
N ILE A 88 1.97 13.22 -40.36
CA ILE A 88 3.12 14.15 -40.43
C ILE A 88 3.23 14.60 -41.90
N PRO A 89 3.13 15.91 -42.23
CA PRO A 89 3.35 16.38 -43.59
C PRO A 89 4.85 16.33 -43.96
N PRO A 90 5.21 16.08 -45.24
CA PRO A 90 6.60 16.08 -45.67
C PRO A 90 7.19 17.50 -45.59
N ARG A 91 8.40 17.60 -45.00
CA ARG A 91 9.20 18.83 -44.98
C ARG A 91 9.56 19.24 -46.40
N GLN A 92 9.02 20.36 -46.88
CA GLN A 92 9.50 21.00 -48.11
C GLN A 92 10.90 21.59 -47.87
N GLY A 93 11.82 21.23 -48.75
CA GLY A 93 13.22 21.68 -48.72
C GLY A 93 13.34 23.18 -48.99
N HIS A 94 14.17 23.85 -48.19
CA HIS A 94 14.68 25.18 -48.52
C HIS A 94 15.69 25.05 -49.67
N PRO A 95 15.57 25.83 -50.76
CA PRO A 95 16.68 25.98 -51.69
C PRO A 95 17.73 26.88 -51.03
N ARG A 96 18.95 26.37 -50.90
CA ARG A 96 20.12 27.24 -50.74
C ARG A 96 20.17 28.12 -51.98
N LYS A 97 19.88 29.41 -51.83
CA LYS A 97 20.33 30.39 -52.79
C LYS A 97 21.75 30.81 -52.40
N GLU A 98 22.65 30.40 -53.27
CA GLU A 98 23.92 31.06 -53.57
C GLU A 98 23.71 32.56 -53.89
N THR A 99 24.86 33.24 -54.05
CA THR A 99 25.11 34.63 -54.50
C THR A 99 24.84 35.73 -53.47
N ALA A 100 25.72 36.73 -53.26
CA ALA A 100 27.00 37.12 -53.85
C ALA A 100 27.81 37.93 -52.81
#